data_AF-A0A950J6F1-F1
#
_entry.id   AF-A0A950J6F1-F1
#
_cell.length_a   1.000
_cell.length_b   1.000
_cell.length_c   1.000
_cell.angle_alpha   90.00
_cell.angle_beta   90.00
_cell.angle_gamma   90.00
#
_symmetry.space_group_name_H-M   'P 1'
#
loop_
_entity.id
_entity.type
_entity.pdbx_description
1 polymer ?
#
loop_
_entity_poly.entity_id
_entity_poly.type
_entity_poly.pdbx_seq_one_letter_code
_entity_poly.pdbx_strand_id
1 'polypeptide(L)'
;MRFRAEPYIEFAKKAFAREATYRIEVLTEVISLVLRVYLLRSLWTALYAQNVAPLGLPLHSMITYATVALLMSLILEVDGTRAIREKIREGTIATDLMKPISLPMYFFSDGVGQTLVHALLVVPSLLFALFLVHIDLPASPQAAVAFAFSFLLGYLVNFFVNFLMNAIAFWTLET
;
A
#
# COMPACT_ATOMS: atom_id res chain seq x y z
N MET A 1 -29.61 5.29 -12.79
CA MET A 1 -28.59 5.92 -11.92
C MET A 1 -27.48 6.47 -12.81
N ARG A 2 -27.32 7.80 -12.92
CA ARG A 2 -26.16 8.38 -13.61
C ARG A 2 -24.96 8.29 -12.68
N PHE A 3 -23.90 7.60 -13.09
CA PHE A 3 -22.66 7.55 -12.32
C PHE A 3 -22.07 8.97 -12.25
N ARG A 4 -22.06 9.57 -11.05
CA ARG A 4 -21.44 10.87 -10.80
C ARG A 4 -20.10 10.64 -10.10
N ALA A 5 -19.01 11.09 -10.70
CA ALA A 5 -17.67 10.93 -10.15
C ALA A 5 -17.36 11.91 -9.00
N GLU A 6 -18.03 13.06 -8.96
CA GLU A 6 -17.76 14.16 -8.03
C GLU A 6 -17.73 13.73 -6.54
N PRO A 7 -18.70 12.95 -6.02
CA PRO A 7 -18.69 12.58 -4.60
C PRO A 7 -17.46 11.74 -4.22
N TYR A 8 -17.02 10.87 -5.13
CA TYR A 8 -15.89 9.97 -4.92
C TYR A 8 -14.56 10.72 -4.83
N ILE A 9 -14.39 11.75 -5.67
CA ILE A 9 -13.23 12.64 -5.63
C ILE A 9 -13.18 13.38 -4.28
N GLU A 10 -14.33 13.86 -3.80
CA GLU A 10 -14.41 14.56 -2.51
C GLU A 10 -14.11 13.63 -1.33
N PHE A 11 -14.51 12.36 -1.38
CA PHE A 11 -14.10 11.37 -0.38
C PHE A 11 -12.59 11.17 -0.38
N ALA A 12 -11.97 11.01 -1.56
CA ALA A 12 -10.52 10.87 -1.66
C ALA A 12 -9.77 12.10 -1.11
N LYS A 13 -10.23 13.32 -1.41
CA LYS A 13 -9.63 14.55 -0.88
C LYS A 13 -9.73 14.64 0.65
N LYS A 14 -10.88 14.27 1.22
CA LYS A 14 -11.08 14.27 2.67
C LYS A 14 -10.19 13.23 3.35
N ALA A 15 -10.07 12.04 2.77
CA ALA A 15 -9.18 10.99 3.26
C ALA A 15 -7.72 11.44 3.20
N PHE A 16 -7.29 12.05 2.09
CA PHE A 16 -5.95 12.62 1.96
C PHE A 16 -5.66 13.66 3.05
N ALA A 17 -6.57 14.60 3.27
CA ALA A 17 -6.41 15.64 4.30
C ALA A 17 -6.38 15.05 5.72
N ARG A 18 -7.18 14.01 5.98
CA ARG A 18 -7.19 13.26 7.25
C ARG A 18 -5.82 12.63 7.49
N GLU A 19 -5.29 11.85 6.54
CA GLU A 19 -3.99 11.19 6.69
C GLU A 19 -2.82 12.18 6.75
N ALA A 20 -2.85 13.25 5.96
CA ALA A 20 -1.81 14.28 5.97
C ALA A 20 -1.69 15.03 7.33
N THR A 21 -2.68 14.91 8.21
CA THR A 21 -2.64 15.48 9.55
C THR A 21 -1.70 14.69 10.48
N TYR A 22 -1.54 13.37 10.28
CA TYR A 22 -0.76 12.47 11.15
C TYR A 22 0.73 12.39 10.76
N ARG A 23 1.39 13.56 10.69
CA ARG A 23 2.78 13.69 10.17
C ARG A 23 3.84 12.91 10.95
N ILE A 24 3.60 12.61 12.24
CA ILE A 24 4.54 11.86 13.07
C ILE A 24 4.51 10.36 12.74
N GLU A 25 3.32 9.81 12.48
CA GLU A 25 3.15 8.43 12.03
C GLU A 25 3.89 8.24 10.70
N VAL A 26 3.66 9.17 9.77
CA VAL A 26 4.38 9.30 8.51
C VAL A 26 5.92 9.28 8.67
N LEU A 27 6.48 10.08 9.57
CA LEU A 27 7.95 10.10 9.77
C LEU A 27 8.46 8.77 10.34
N THR A 28 7.68 8.16 11.23
CA THR A 28 8.00 6.87 11.85
C THR A 28 8.04 5.76 10.81
N GLU A 29 7.12 5.75 9.84
CA GLU A 29 7.13 4.80 8.72
C GLU A 29 8.40 4.91 7.87
N VAL A 30 8.84 6.14 7.54
CA VAL A 30 10.07 6.35 6.76
C VAL A 30 11.28 5.80 7.53
N ILE A 31 11.42 6.15 8.81
CA ILE A 31 12.52 5.66 9.66
C ILE A 31 12.49 4.13 9.76
N SER A 32 11.31 3.56 10.01
CA SER A 32 11.10 2.12 10.09
C SER A 32 11.52 1.42 8.80
N LEU A 33 11.13 1.96 7.64
CA LEU A 33 11.49 1.38 6.35
C LEU A 33 12.99 1.43 6.09
N VAL A 34 13.65 2.57 6.38
CA VAL A 34 15.11 2.71 6.25
C VAL A 34 15.84 1.67 7.11
N LEU A 35 15.39 1.47 8.34
CA LEU A 35 15.93 0.43 9.22
C LEU A 35 15.70 -0.98 8.65
N ARG A 36 14.49 -1.27 8.14
CA ARG A 36 14.19 -2.57 7.51
C ARG A 36 15.07 -2.83 6.29
N VAL A 37 15.30 -1.83 5.44
CA VAL A 37 16.23 -1.93 4.30
C VAL A 37 17.65 -2.22 4.76
N TYR A 38 18.14 -1.51 5.78
CA TYR A 38 19.47 -1.74 6.34
C TYR A 38 19.63 -3.16 6.92
N LEU A 39 18.66 -3.62 7.71
CA LEU A 39 18.68 -4.96 8.31
C LEU A 39 18.65 -6.04 7.24
N LEU A 40 17.79 -5.87 6.24
CA LEU A 40 17.64 -6.81 5.14
C LEU A 40 18.91 -6.87 4.26
N ARG A 41 19.54 -5.72 3.96
CA ARG A 41 20.86 -5.66 3.30
C ARG A 41 21.91 -6.45 4.09
N SER A 42 21.97 -6.23 5.40
CA SER A 42 22.93 -6.88 6.28
C SER A 42 22.72 -8.39 6.32
N LEU A 43 21.46 -8.83 6.42
CA LEU A 43 21.07 -10.22 6.39
C LEU A 43 21.51 -10.91 5.08
N TRP A 44 21.14 -10.34 3.93
CA TRP A 44 21.51 -10.93 2.63
C TRP A 44 23.01 -10.95 2.41
N THR A 45 23.74 -9.91 2.84
CA THR A 45 25.20 -9.88 2.75
C THR A 45 25.82 -11.02 3.57
N ALA A 46 25.33 -11.26 4.78
CA ALA A 46 25.83 -12.33 5.65
C ALA A 46 25.51 -13.73 5.08
N LEU A 47 24.33 -13.93 4.49
CA LEU A 47 23.94 -15.19 3.85
C LEU A 47 24.81 -15.50 2.62
N TYR A 48 25.05 -14.50 1.77
CA TYR A 48 25.88 -14.66 0.57
C TYR A 48 27.35 -14.90 0.90
N ALA A 49 27.86 -14.36 2.01
CA ALA A 49 29.21 -14.67 2.50
C ALA A 49 29.40 -16.17 2.85
N GLN A 50 28.31 -16.89 3.12
CA GLN A 50 28.33 -18.34 3.38
C GLN A 50 28.07 -19.17 2.11
N ASN A 51 28.17 -18.57 0.92
CA ASN A 51 27.85 -19.20 -0.39
C ASN A 51 26.42 -19.73 -0.52
N VAL A 52 25.49 -19.22 0.29
CA VAL A 52 24.06 -19.49 0.10
C VAL A 52 23.55 -18.54 -0.99
N ALA A 53 23.92 -18.79 -2.24
CA ALA A 53 23.36 -18.06 -3.38
C ALA A 53 22.07 -18.75 -3.82
N PRO A 54 20.88 -18.16 -3.59
CA PRO A 54 19.64 -18.72 -4.12
C PRO A 54 19.72 -18.69 -5.65
N LEU A 55 19.74 -19.86 -6.28
CA LEU A 55 19.54 -20.02 -7.73
C LEU A 55 20.56 -19.28 -8.62
N GLY A 56 21.76 -18.99 -8.10
CA GLY A 56 22.81 -18.30 -8.87
C GLY A 56 22.55 -16.81 -9.14
N LEU A 57 21.57 -16.20 -8.47
CA LEU A 57 21.33 -14.76 -8.55
C LEU A 57 22.41 -13.98 -7.82
N PRO A 58 22.80 -12.78 -8.30
CA PRO A 58 23.75 -11.95 -7.60
C PRO A 58 23.10 -11.22 -6.42
N LEU A 59 23.91 -10.92 -5.39
CA LEU A 59 23.46 -10.27 -4.15
C LEU A 59 22.71 -8.95 -4.40
N HIS A 60 23.18 -8.13 -5.35
CA HIS A 60 22.56 -6.84 -5.65
C HIS A 60 21.11 -7.01 -6.11
N SER A 61 20.82 -7.99 -6.98
CA SER A 61 19.44 -8.22 -7.45
C SER A 61 18.51 -8.65 -6.32
N MET A 62 19.01 -9.41 -5.34
CA MET A 62 18.21 -9.81 -4.18
C MET A 62 17.88 -8.61 -3.28
N ILE A 63 18.87 -7.74 -3.06
CA ILE A 63 18.70 -6.51 -2.30
C ILE A 63 17.72 -5.56 -3.02
N THR A 64 17.86 -5.39 -4.34
CA THR A 64 16.94 -4.60 -5.18
C THR A 64 15.52 -5.11 -5.03
N TYR A 65 15.28 -6.40 -5.27
CA TYR A 65 13.96 -7.02 -5.17
C TYR A 65 13.30 -6.75 -3.83
N ALA A 66 14.01 -7.04 -2.74
CA ALA A 66 13.43 -6.96 -1.41
C ALA A 66 13.28 -5.50 -0.93
N THR A 67 14.13 -4.58 -1.39
CA THR A 67 13.94 -3.13 -1.16
C THR A 67 12.72 -2.60 -1.88
N VAL A 68 12.52 -2.98 -3.15
CA VAL A 68 11.33 -2.61 -3.93
C VAL A 68 10.07 -3.20 -3.30
N ALA A 69 10.12 -4.44 -2.81
CA ALA A 69 9.00 -5.06 -2.10
C ALA A 69 8.62 -4.29 -0.82
N LEU A 70 9.60 -3.81 -0.04
CA LEU A 70 9.34 -2.96 1.13
C LEU A 70 8.72 -1.61 0.74
N LEU A 71 9.20 -0.99 -0.33
CA LEU A 71 8.62 0.27 -0.84
C LEU A 71 7.18 0.08 -1.33
N MET A 72 6.90 -1.03 -2.00
CA MET A 72 5.55 -1.41 -2.42
C MET A 72 4.62 -1.62 -1.21
N SER A 73 5.17 -2.13 -0.10
CA SER A 73 4.38 -2.42 1.10
C SER A 73 3.81 -1.16 1.75
N LEU A 74 4.50 -0.01 1.65
CA LEU A 74 3.96 1.30 2.11
C LEU A 74 2.60 1.66 1.48
N ILE A 75 2.35 1.18 0.26
CA ILE A 75 1.12 1.46 -0.49
C ILE A 75 0.12 0.32 -0.29
N LEU A 76 0.59 -0.93 -0.37
CA LEU A 76 -0.29 -2.11 -0.31
C LEU A 76 -0.80 -2.42 1.11
N GLU A 77 -0.11 -1.97 2.15
CA GLU A 77 -0.56 -2.15 3.54
C GLU A 77 -1.69 -1.18 3.93
N VAL A 78 -1.98 -0.16 3.11
CA VAL A 78 -3.10 0.77 3.34
C VAL A 78 -4.44 0.07 3.12
N ASP A 79 -5.14 -0.22 4.22
CA ASP A 79 -6.47 -0.83 4.19
C ASP A 79 -7.59 0.24 4.19
N GLY A 80 -8.00 0.66 2.98
CA GLY A 80 -9.15 1.57 2.79
C GLY A 80 -10.50 0.99 3.24
N THR A 81 -10.56 -0.29 3.58
CA THR A 81 -11.77 -0.97 4.06
C THR A 81 -11.79 -1.15 5.58
N ARG A 82 -10.74 -0.72 6.29
CA ARG A 82 -10.61 -0.84 7.75
C ARG A 82 -11.81 -0.27 8.52
N ALA A 83 -12.39 0.82 8.02
CA ALA A 83 -13.54 1.49 8.64
C ALA A 83 -14.85 0.68 8.55
N ILE A 84 -14.93 -0.35 7.69
CA ILE A 84 -16.13 -1.17 7.53
C ILE A 84 -16.53 -1.81 8.85
N ARG A 85 -15.58 -2.46 9.55
CA ARG A 85 -15.88 -3.16 10.81
C ARG A 85 -16.44 -2.23 11.88
N GLU A 86 -15.84 -1.07 12.05
CA GLU A 86 -16.28 -0.09 13.06
C GLU A 86 -17.67 0.46 12.72
N LYS A 87 -17.89 0.81 11.44
CA LYS A 87 -19.18 1.33 10.96
C LYS A 87 -20.32 0.32 11.09
N ILE A 88 -20.02 -0.96 10.92
CA ILE A 88 -20.98 -2.03 11.14
C ILE A 88 -21.29 -2.15 12.63
N ARG A 89 -20.26 -2.28 13.47
CA ARG A 89 -20.42 -2.41 14.94
C ARG A 89 -21.23 -1.25 15.54
N GLU A 90 -21.06 -0.04 15.01
CA GLU A 90 -21.79 1.16 15.44
C GLU A 90 -23.15 1.36 14.73
N GLY A 91 -23.49 0.52 13.74
CA GLY A 91 -24.70 0.65 12.93
C GLY A 91 -24.70 1.83 11.95
N THR A 92 -23.64 2.64 11.92
CA THR A 92 -23.53 3.82 11.05
C THR A 92 -23.47 3.46 9.56
N ILE A 93 -23.09 2.21 9.23
CA ILE A 93 -23.09 1.72 7.85
C ILE A 93 -24.47 1.75 7.19
N ALA A 94 -25.56 1.62 7.97
CA ALA A 94 -26.93 1.70 7.45
C ALA A 94 -27.20 3.08 6.81
N THR A 95 -26.67 4.15 7.42
CA THR A 95 -26.81 5.51 6.88
C THR A 95 -26.03 5.71 5.57
N ASP A 96 -24.92 5.00 5.40
CA ASP A 96 -24.13 5.04 4.16
C ASP A 96 -24.84 4.27 3.03
N LEU A 97 -25.51 3.15 3.35
CA LEU A 97 -26.33 2.39 2.41
C LEU A 97 -27.59 3.13 1.93
N MET A 98 -28.13 4.03 2.74
CA MET A 98 -29.27 4.88 2.35
C MET A 98 -28.88 5.98 1.35
N LYS A 99 -27.60 6.31 1.23
CA LYS A 99 -27.13 7.33 0.29
C LYS A 99 -27.13 6.76 -1.13
N PRO A 100 -27.44 7.57 -2.17
CA PRO A 100 -27.43 7.13 -3.56
C PRO A 100 -25.99 7.05 -4.13
N ILE A 101 -25.09 6.35 -3.42
CA ILE A 101 -23.68 6.15 -3.77
C ILE A 101 -23.35 4.65 -3.73
N SER A 102 -22.35 4.23 -4.50
CA SER A 102 -21.83 2.88 -4.43
C SER A 102 -20.91 2.76 -3.22
N LEU A 103 -21.25 1.88 -2.29
CA LEU A 103 -20.48 1.67 -1.06
C LEU A 103 -19.05 1.15 -1.33
N PRO A 104 -18.82 0.16 -2.21
CA PRO A 104 -17.46 -0.23 -2.58
C PRO A 104 -16.65 0.92 -3.18
N MET A 105 -17.26 1.74 -4.04
CA MET A 105 -16.56 2.87 -4.65
C MET A 105 -16.25 3.97 -3.64
N TYR A 106 -17.10 4.16 -2.63
CA TYR A 106 -16.81 5.04 -1.49
C TYR A 106 -15.55 4.60 -0.74
N PHE A 107 -15.48 3.34 -0.29
CA PHE A 107 -14.31 2.83 0.42
C PHE A 107 -13.06 2.79 -0.46
N PHE A 108 -13.21 2.46 -1.74
CA PHE A 108 -12.10 2.52 -2.69
C PHE A 108 -11.55 3.94 -2.80
N SER A 109 -12.42 4.94 -2.93
CA SER A 109 -12.01 6.34 -3.08
C SER A 109 -11.38 6.89 -1.80
N ASP A 110 -11.93 6.55 -0.63
CA ASP A 110 -11.31 6.89 0.66
C ASP A 110 -9.93 6.24 0.78
N GLY A 111 -9.80 4.95 0.48
CA GLY A 111 -8.53 4.21 0.44
C GLY A 111 -7.49 4.80 -0.51
N VAL A 112 -7.89 5.20 -1.72
CA VAL A 112 -7.01 5.89 -2.68
C VAL A 112 -6.51 7.21 -2.08
N GLY A 113 -7.38 7.99 -1.45
CA GLY A 113 -7.00 9.24 -0.78
C GLY A 113 -5.95 9.03 0.31
N GLN A 114 -6.11 7.99 1.14
CA GLN A 114 -5.12 7.60 2.14
C GLN A 114 -3.79 7.19 1.46
N THR A 115 -3.88 6.30 0.48
CA THR A 115 -2.75 5.73 -0.25
C THR A 115 -1.89 6.80 -0.92
N LEU A 116 -2.51 7.87 -1.43
CA LEU A 116 -1.79 8.99 -2.05
C LEU A 116 -0.84 9.70 -1.06
N VAL A 117 -1.18 9.77 0.23
CA VAL A 117 -0.26 10.31 1.25
C VAL A 117 0.95 9.40 1.40
N HIS A 118 0.75 8.09 1.55
CA HIS A 118 1.87 7.14 1.66
C HIS A 118 2.69 7.03 0.37
N ALA A 119 2.07 7.18 -0.80
CA ALA A 119 2.76 7.22 -2.08
C ALA A 119 3.74 8.40 -2.16
N LEU A 120 3.42 9.55 -1.57
CA LEU A 120 4.36 10.67 -1.46
C LEU A 120 5.56 10.33 -0.57
N LEU A 121 5.40 9.42 0.40
CA LEU A 121 6.48 8.97 1.30
C LEU A 121 7.43 7.97 0.65
N VAL A 122 7.00 7.30 -0.42
CA VAL A 122 7.89 6.45 -1.22
C VAL A 122 9.08 7.26 -1.72
N VAL A 123 8.89 8.54 -2.10
CA VAL A 123 9.97 9.39 -2.63
C VAL A 123 11.10 9.61 -1.62
N PRO A 124 10.89 10.21 -0.43
CA PRO A 124 11.96 10.36 0.55
C PRO A 124 12.50 9.01 1.03
N SER A 125 11.65 7.99 1.19
CA SER A 125 12.07 6.65 1.60
C SER A 125 13.02 6.01 0.58
N LEU A 126 12.71 6.14 -0.71
CA LEU A 126 13.56 5.68 -1.81
C LEU A 126 14.88 6.44 -1.83
N LEU A 127 14.85 7.76 -1.65
CA LEU A 127 16.08 8.56 -1.56
C LEU A 127 16.98 8.07 -0.42
N PHE A 128 16.42 7.83 0.77
CA PHE A 128 17.19 7.26 1.89
C PHE A 128 17.70 5.84 1.61
N ALA A 129 16.88 4.99 1.01
CA ALA A 129 17.29 3.64 0.62
C ALA A 129 18.46 3.66 -0.37
N LEU A 130 18.48 4.58 -1.34
CA LEU A 130 19.56 4.73 -2.31
C LEU A 130 20.91 5.12 -1.68
N PHE A 131 20.92 5.72 -0.48
CA PHE A 131 22.17 5.92 0.27
C PHE A 131 22.70 4.63 0.93
N LEU A 132 21.84 3.64 1.17
CA LEU A 132 22.17 2.39 1.85
C LEU A 132 22.44 1.23 0.89
N VAL A 133 21.72 1.18 -0.23
CA VAL A 133 21.73 0.06 -1.18
C VAL A 133 21.80 0.55 -2.62
N HIS A 134 22.41 -0.27 -3.48
CA HIS A 134 22.27 -0.12 -4.91
C HIS A 134 20.95 -0.76 -5.34
N ILE A 135 20.12 0.00 -6.06
CA ILE A 135 18.86 -0.47 -6.63
C ILE A 135 19.05 -0.52 -8.14
N ASP A 136 18.91 -1.70 -8.73
CA ASP A 136 19.02 -1.87 -10.17
C ASP A 136 17.88 -1.16 -10.89
N LEU A 137 18.19 -0.49 -12.00
CA LEU A 137 17.15 0.12 -12.82
C LEU A 137 16.36 -0.96 -13.58
N PRO A 138 15.12 -0.68 -13.96
CA PRO A 138 14.34 -1.56 -14.84
C PRO A 138 15.14 -1.86 -16.11
N ALA A 139 15.09 -3.12 -16.56
CA ALA A 139 15.81 -3.58 -17.76
C ALA A 139 15.43 -2.79 -19.03
N SER A 140 14.22 -2.20 -19.06
CA SER A 140 13.77 -1.34 -20.14
C SER A 140 12.62 -0.42 -19.68
N PRO A 141 12.33 0.67 -20.41
CA PRO A 141 11.13 1.49 -20.17
C PRO A 141 9.83 0.68 -20.23
N GLN A 142 9.77 -0.34 -21.11
CA GLN A 142 8.62 -1.24 -21.22
C GLN A 142 8.44 -2.06 -19.94
N ALA A 143 9.53 -2.53 -19.34
CA ALA A 143 9.48 -3.24 -18.06
C ALA A 143 8.97 -2.33 -16.92
N ALA A 144 9.36 -1.05 -16.93
CA ALA A 144 8.85 -0.08 -15.95
C ALA A 144 7.34 0.15 -16.09
N VAL A 145 6.84 0.28 -17.32
CA VAL A 145 5.39 0.42 -17.59
C VAL A 145 4.63 -0.84 -17.19
N ALA A 146 5.16 -2.02 -17.54
CA ALA A 146 4.57 -3.30 -17.16
C ALA A 146 4.53 -3.47 -15.64
N PHE A 147 5.59 -3.07 -14.93
CA PHE A 147 5.62 -3.06 -13.47
C PHE A 147 4.55 -2.13 -12.89
N ALA A 148 4.45 -0.88 -13.37
CA ALA A 148 3.44 0.07 -12.90
C ALA A 148 2.01 -0.45 -13.11
N PHE A 149 1.74 -1.06 -14.26
CA PHE A 149 0.44 -1.67 -14.55
C PHE A 149 0.15 -2.88 -13.65
N SER A 150 1.14 -3.74 -13.44
CA SER A 150 1.03 -4.91 -12.56
C SER A 150 0.81 -4.50 -11.11
N PHE A 151 1.48 -3.44 -10.67
CA PHE A 151 1.32 -2.85 -9.34
C PHE A 151 -0.08 -2.27 -9.13
N LEU A 152 -0.61 -1.55 -10.13
CA LEU A 152 -1.98 -1.04 -10.10
C LEU A 152 -3.00 -2.17 -9.98
N LEU A 153 -2.84 -3.24 -10.78
CA LEU A 153 -3.69 -4.43 -10.66
C LEU A 153 -3.57 -5.09 -9.29
N GLY A 154 -2.35 -5.21 -8.76
CA GLY A 154 -2.08 -5.74 -7.42
C GLY A 154 -2.81 -4.92 -6.33
N TYR A 155 -2.80 -3.60 -6.44
CA TYR A 155 -3.54 -2.71 -5.53
C TYR A 155 -5.05 -2.95 -5.62
N LEU A 156 -5.61 -3.07 -6.82
CA LEU A 156 -7.04 -3.37 -7.00
C LEU A 156 -7.42 -4.72 -6.41
N VAL A 157 -6.61 -5.76 -6.67
CA VAL A 157 -6.82 -7.10 -6.11
C VAL A 157 -6.77 -7.04 -4.58
N ASN A 158 -5.78 -6.37 -4.01
CA ASN A 158 -5.65 -6.20 -2.57
C ASN A 158 -6.89 -5.52 -1.97
N PHE A 159 -7.39 -4.45 -2.60
CA PHE A 159 -8.62 -3.79 -2.17
C PHE A 159 -9.82 -4.75 -2.19
N PHE A 160 -10.05 -5.48 -3.28
CA PHE A 160 -11.18 -6.39 -3.38
C PHE A 160 -11.10 -7.55 -2.39
N VAL A 161 -9.90 -8.10 -2.16
CA VAL A 161 -9.67 -9.13 -1.15
C VAL A 161 -10.00 -8.60 0.24
N ASN A 162 -9.49 -7.43 0.62
CA ASN A 162 -9.79 -6.83 1.93
C ASN A 162 -11.28 -6.50 2.08
N PHE A 163 -11.93 -5.99 1.02
CA PHE A 163 -13.36 -5.72 1.02
C PHE A 163 -14.19 -7.00 1.25
N LEU A 164 -13.89 -8.07 0.51
CA LEU A 164 -14.57 -9.36 0.66
C LEU A 164 -14.36 -9.94 2.06
N MET A 165 -13.12 -9.88 2.59
CA MET A 165 -12.81 -10.35 3.94
C MET A 165 -13.62 -9.61 5.00
N ASN A 166 -13.72 -8.27 4.90
CA ASN A 166 -14.51 -7.48 5.83
C ASN A 166 -16.03 -7.74 5.69
N ALA A 167 -16.52 -7.97 4.47
CA ALA A 167 -17.92 -8.33 4.23
C ALA A 167 -18.29 -9.73 4.76
N ILE A 168 -17.37 -10.70 4.67
CA ILE A 168 -17.57 -12.04 5.24
C ILE A 168 -17.54 -11.96 6.77
N ALA A 169 -16.59 -11.23 7.35
CA ALA A 169 -16.46 -11.07 8.79
C ALA A 169 -17.73 -10.49 9.44
N PHE A 170 -18.40 -9.57 8.76
CA PHE A 170 -19.73 -9.08 9.16
C PHE A 170 -20.73 -10.22 9.34
N TRP A 171 -20.85 -11.09 8.33
CA TRP A 171 -21.82 -12.17 8.32
C TRP A 171 -21.54 -13.27 9.34
N THR A 172 -20.28 -13.45 9.76
CA THR A 172 -19.88 -14.51 10.70
C THR A 172 -19.73 -14.06 12.15
N LEU A 173 -19.44 -12.78 12.41
CA LEU A 173 -19.24 -12.27 13.77
C LEU A 173 -20.49 -11.64 14.37
N GLU A 174 -21.48 -11.27 13.56
CA GLU A 174 -22.74 -10.67 14.01
C GLU A 174 -23.95 -11.61 13.94
N THR A 175 -23.73 -12.92 13.75
CA THR A 175 -24.69 -14.00 14.06
C THR A 175 -24.54 -14.49 15.48
#